data_AF-A0A6V7I0C5-F1
#
_entry.id   AF-A0A6V7I0C5-F1
#
_cell.length_a   1.000
_cell.length_b   1.000
_cell.length_c   1.000
_cell.angle_alpha   90.00
_cell.angle_beta   90.00
_cell.angle_gamma   90.00
#
_symmetry.space_group_name_H-M   'P 1'
#
loop_
_entity.id
_entity.type
_entity.pdbx_description
1 polymer ?
#
loop_
_entity_poly.entity_id
_entity_poly.type
_entity_poly.pdbx_seq_one_letter_code
_entity_poly.pdbx_strand_id
1 'polypeptide(L)' 'MASSTSGNNGYNFKVVLLGEGCVGKTSVVLRYVEDKFNDKHLTTVQ' A
#
# COMPACT_ATOMS: atom_id res chain seq x y z
N MET A 1 28.62 -28.62 8.75
CA MET A 1 27.77 -27.76 7.91
C MET A 1 26.89 -26.93 8.83
N ALA A 2 27.15 -25.64 8.97
CA ALA A 2 26.26 -24.75 9.71
C ALA A 2 25.14 -24.29 8.77
N SER A 3 23.91 -24.72 9.02
CA SER A 3 22.73 -24.22 8.32
C SER A 3 22.47 -22.78 8.77
N SER A 4 22.75 -21.81 7.90
CA SER A 4 22.34 -20.42 8.09
C SER A 4 20.82 -20.36 8.01
N THR A 5 20.14 -20.48 9.15
CA THR A 5 18.73 -20.11 9.28
C THR A 5 18.66 -18.59 9.19
N SER A 6 18.73 -18.06 7.97
CA SER A 6 18.33 -16.69 7.67
C SER A 6 16.83 -16.62 7.96
N GLY A 7 16.49 -16.37 9.22
CA GLY A 7 15.13 -16.10 9.64
C GLY A 7 14.61 -15.01 8.73
N ASN A 8 13.62 -15.35 7.90
CA ASN A 8 12.93 -14.41 7.04
C ASN A 8 12.11 -13.48 7.94
N ASN A 9 12.82 -12.57 8.60
CA ASN A 9 12.24 -11.59 9.49
C ASN A 9 11.73 -10.46 8.60
N GLY A 10 10.60 -10.71 7.95
CA GLY A 10 9.97 -9.75 7.06
C GLY A 10 9.78 -8.42 7.79
N TYR A 11 10.22 -7.33 7.18
CA TYR A 11 10.04 -6.01 7.77
C TYR A 11 8.58 -5.60 7.67
N ASN A 12 8.01 -5.15 8.79
CA ASN A 12 6.65 -4.64 8.85
C ASN A 12 6.69 -3.14 9.14
N PHE A 13 6.04 -2.36 8.27
CA PHE A 13 5.97 -0.91 8.39
C PHE A 13 4.52 -0.45 8.25
N LYS A 14 4.12 0.50 9.10
CA LYS A 14 2.87 1.23 8.94
C LYS A 14 3.12 2.48 8.12
N VAL A 15 2.57 2.54 6.92
CA VAL A 15 2.66 3.68 6.01
C VAL A 15 1.31 4.40 5.98
N VAL A 16 1.31 5.73 6.06
CA VAL A 16 0.11 6.57 6.02
C VAL A 16 0.29 7.64 4.95
N LEU A 17 -0.71 7.81 4.06
CA LEU A 17 -0.73 8.87 3.05
C LEU A 17 -1.57 10.04 3.54
N LEU A 18 -1.01 11.25 3.51
CA LEU A 18 -1.65 12.49 3.92
C LEU A 18 -1.88 13.42 2.72
N GLY A 19 -2.90 14.29 2.80
CA GLY A 19 -3.23 15.27 1.77
C GLY A 19 -4.73 15.57 1.76
N GLU A 20 -5.14 16.59 1.00
CA GLU A 20 -6.54 17.01 0.88
C GLU A 20 -7.46 15.90 0.32
N GLY A 21 -8.77 16.06 0.49
CA GLY A 21 -9.76 15.19 -0.15
C GLY A 21 -9.57 15.14 -1.68
N CYS A 22 -9.83 13.98 -2.28
CA CYS A 22 -9.84 13.80 -3.75
C CYS A 22 -8.50 14.02 -4.48
N VAL A 23 -7.34 14.11 -3.80
CA VAL A 23 -6.01 14.24 -4.45
C VAL A 23 -5.43 12.94 -5.03
N GLY A 24 -6.22 11.85 -5.03
CA GLY A 24 -5.80 10.57 -5.63
C GLY A 24 -5.01 9.63 -4.71
N LYS A 25 -4.95 9.86 -3.39
CA LYS A 25 -4.26 8.97 -2.43
C LYS A 25 -4.67 7.51 -2.59
N THR A 26 -5.97 7.26 -2.69
CA THR A 26 -6.56 5.92 -2.88
C THR A 26 -6.20 5.34 -4.24
N SER A 27 -6.28 6.14 -5.30
CA SER A 27 -5.96 5.72 -6.66
C SER A 27 -4.49 5.28 -6.80
N VAL A 28 -3.57 5.97 -6.11
CA VAL A 28 -2.14 5.62 -6.08
C VAL A 28 -1.92 4.28 -5.37
N VAL A 29 -2.55 4.06 -4.22
CA VAL A 29 -2.44 2.79 -3.47
C VAL A 29 -3.01 1.63 -4.29
N LEU A 30 -4.20 1.81 -4.87
CA LEU A 30 -4.85 0.77 -5.67
C LEU A 30 -4.04 0.42 -6.92
N ARG A 31 -3.47 1.41 -7.62
CA ARG A 31 -2.58 1.15 -8.75
C ARG A 31 -1.32 0.42 -8.32
N TYR A 32 -0.71 0.79 -7.19
CA TYR A 32 0.53 0.17 -6.73
C TYR A 32 0.34 -1.27 -6.24
N VAL A 33 -0.74 -1.55 -5.50
CA VAL A 33 -0.97 -2.86 -4.86
C VAL A 33 -1.70 -3.83 -5.78
N GLU A 34 -2.68 -3.34 -6.54
CA GLU A 34 -3.58 -4.19 -7.34
C GLU A 34 -3.38 -4.07 -8.86
N ASP A 35 -2.54 -3.14 -9.32
CA ASP A 35 -2.39 -2.76 -10.74
C ASP A 35 -3.73 -2.45 -11.45
N LYS A 36 -4.67 -1.87 -10.69
CA LYS A 36 -6.00 -1.50 -11.20
C LYS A 36 -6.20 0.00 -11.19
N PHE A 37 -6.94 0.48 -12.17
CA PHE A 37 -7.52 1.82 -12.17
C PHE A 37 -9.03 1.71 -12.19
N ASN A 38 -9.69 2.43 -11.28
CA ASN A 38 -11.13 2.48 -11.19
C ASN A 38 -11.59 3.88 -11.58
N ASP A 39 -12.28 4.00 -12.72
CA ASP A 39 -12.79 5.26 -13.24
C ASP A 39 -13.88 5.89 -12.35
N LYS A 40 -14.48 5.10 -11.45
CA LYS A 40 -15.47 5.60 -10.48
C LYS A 40 -14.74 6.22 -9.28
N HIS A 41 -15.01 7.49 -9.02
CA HIS A 41 -14.51 8.18 -7.84
C HIS A 41 -15.22 7.68 -6.57
N LEU A 42 -14.71 6.59 -5.99
CA LEU A 42 -15.12 6.09 -4.68
C LEU A 42 -14.36 6.84 -3.59
N THR A 43 -15.06 7.63 -2.78
CA THR A 43 -14.48 8.26 -1.59
C THR A 43 -14.08 7.20 -0.58
N THR A 44 -12.88 7.30 -0.02
CA THR A 44 -12.50 6.46 1.12
C THR A 44 -13.33 6.84 2.34
N VAL A 45 -13.79 5.85 3.08
CA VAL A 45 -14.27 6.06 4.45
C VAL A 45 -13.07 6.57 5.26
N GLN A 46 -13.22 7.75 5.85
CA GLN A 46 -12.17 8.43 6.61
C GLN A 46 -12.14 7.94 8.06
#